data_AF-A0A661AV74-F1
#
_entry.id   AF-A0A661AV74-F1
#
_cell.length_a   1.000
_cell.length_b   1.000
_cell.length_c   1.000
_cell.angle_alpha   90.00
_cell.angle_beta   90.00
_cell.angle_gamma   90.00
#
_symmetry.space_group_name_H-M   'P 1'
#
loop_
_entity.id
_entity.type
_entity.pdbx_description
1 polymer ?
#
loop_
_entity_poly.entity_id
_entity_poly.type
_entity_poly.pdbx_seq_one_letter_code
_entity_poly.pdbx_strand_id
1 'polypeptide(L)'
;MKFDDAVNSIKNVTDLRRFASAHVVDHSNLDEGRLREAIKKVKPQYLHFDTVKQSIERAFYEEKDLDRRVLSKIIIANILLEEVGFALPANLLEEKVIEFERNMIDKSNEIDTYDLAGSKKSDHYSNLELYKFVLSVAWEHKNTKSPDEANLLRRLRKRLKITEYEHRILETKLGKFPKANNELHTRTEVSRVRLYLQSMGLLM
;
A
#
# COMPACT_ATOMS: atom_id res chain seq x y z
N MET A 1 -0.42 -16.98 -13.72
CA MET A 1 0.84 -16.23 -13.47
C MET A 1 2.03 -17.11 -13.82
N LYS A 2 3.02 -16.59 -14.56
CA LYS A 2 4.24 -17.32 -14.95
C LYS A 2 5.33 -17.17 -13.88
N PHE A 3 5.10 -17.74 -12.69
CA PHE A 3 5.98 -17.56 -11.51
C PHE A 3 7.43 -17.97 -11.79
N ASP A 4 7.65 -19.14 -12.38
CA ASP A 4 8.99 -19.67 -12.65
C ASP A 4 9.76 -18.79 -13.64
N ASP A 5 9.07 -18.25 -14.65
CA ASP A 5 9.64 -17.30 -15.61
C ASP A 5 10.01 -15.97 -14.92
N ALA A 6 9.15 -15.49 -14.02
CA ALA A 6 9.42 -14.30 -13.22
C ALA A 6 10.63 -14.49 -12.29
N VAL A 7 10.73 -15.64 -11.61
CA VAL A 7 11.90 -15.97 -10.79
C VAL A 7 13.16 -16.04 -11.64
N ASN A 8 13.10 -16.59 -12.86
CA ASN A 8 14.24 -16.65 -13.78
C ASN A 8 14.65 -15.29 -14.35
N SER A 9 13.72 -14.33 -14.46
CA SER A 9 13.99 -13.01 -15.04
C SER A 9 14.63 -12.03 -14.07
N ILE A 10 14.64 -12.33 -12.76
CA ILE A 10 15.34 -11.53 -11.75
C ILE A 10 16.84 -11.55 -12.06
N LYS A 11 17.40 -10.40 -12.46
CA LYS A 11 18.80 -10.29 -12.91
C LYS A 11 19.81 -10.23 -11.76
N ASN A 12 19.42 -9.61 -10.65
CA ASN A 12 20.33 -9.32 -9.54
C ASN A 12 20.17 -10.35 -8.41
N VAL A 13 21.27 -10.97 -7.99
CA VAL A 13 21.30 -11.91 -6.85
C VAL A 13 20.82 -11.24 -5.56
N THR A 14 21.08 -9.95 -5.36
CA THR A 14 20.57 -9.20 -4.20
C THR A 14 19.04 -9.16 -4.18
N ASP A 15 18.42 -8.90 -5.33
CA ASP A 15 16.96 -8.83 -5.45
C ASP A 15 16.34 -10.22 -5.31
N LEU A 16 16.98 -11.23 -5.91
CA LEU A 16 16.59 -12.64 -5.75
C LEU A 16 16.64 -13.08 -4.29
N ARG A 17 17.71 -12.71 -3.57
CA ARG A 17 17.89 -13.02 -2.14
C ARG A 17 16.90 -12.27 -1.27
N ARG A 18 16.58 -11.02 -1.61
CA ARG A 18 15.54 -10.24 -0.94
C ARG A 18 14.18 -10.90 -1.14
N PHE A 19 13.82 -11.28 -2.36
CA PHE A 19 12.56 -11.99 -2.60
C PHE A 19 12.49 -13.32 -1.83
N ALA A 20 13.58 -14.09 -1.86
CA ALA A 20 13.70 -15.36 -1.15
C ALA A 20 13.50 -15.25 0.37
N SER A 21 13.82 -14.10 0.99
CA SER A 21 13.76 -13.92 2.44
C SER A 21 12.38 -14.12 3.04
N ALA A 22 11.32 -14.06 2.22
CA ALA A 22 9.95 -14.27 2.66
C ALA A 22 9.69 -15.72 3.11
N HIS A 23 10.20 -16.71 2.36
CA HIS A 23 9.78 -18.11 2.50
C HIS A 23 10.91 -19.14 2.39
N VAL A 24 12.13 -18.72 2.01
CA VAL A 24 13.29 -19.62 1.89
C VAL A 24 14.18 -19.50 3.12
N VAL A 25 14.28 -20.62 3.85
CA VAL A 25 15.20 -20.77 4.99
C VAL A 25 16.64 -20.78 4.49
N ASP A 26 17.56 -20.14 5.22
CA ASP A 26 18.98 -20.04 4.90
C ASP A 26 19.32 -19.43 3.53
N HIS A 27 18.40 -18.62 2.97
CA HIS A 27 18.55 -17.94 1.67
C HIS A 27 19.83 -17.10 1.53
N SER A 28 20.44 -16.66 2.63
CA SER A 28 21.70 -15.89 2.63
C SER A 28 22.91 -16.72 2.21
N ASN A 29 22.89 -18.03 2.46
CA ASN A 29 24.03 -18.93 2.26
C ASN A 29 23.96 -19.72 0.95
N LEU A 30 22.88 -19.57 0.17
CA LEU A 30 22.70 -20.23 -1.11
C LEU A 30 23.36 -19.43 -2.24
N ASP A 31 23.98 -20.16 -3.16
CA ASP A 31 24.37 -19.64 -4.47
C ASP A 31 23.14 -19.38 -5.35
N GLU A 32 23.31 -18.58 -6.40
CA GLU A 32 22.19 -18.12 -7.24
C GLU A 32 21.35 -19.26 -7.81
N GLY A 33 21.98 -20.32 -8.31
CA GLY A 33 21.28 -21.46 -8.90
C GLY A 33 20.39 -22.16 -7.88
N ARG A 34 20.97 -22.53 -6.73
CA ARG A 34 20.22 -23.16 -5.63
C ARG A 34 19.15 -22.25 -5.05
N LEU A 35 19.39 -20.94 -5.02
CA LEU A 35 18.40 -19.97 -4.53
C LEU A 35 17.17 -19.93 -5.43
N ARG A 36 17.35 -19.93 -6.77
CA ARG A 36 16.23 -20.00 -7.73
C ARG A 36 15.45 -21.31 -7.58
N GLU A 37 16.15 -22.44 -7.43
CA GLU A 37 15.50 -23.74 -7.20
C GLU A 37 14.72 -23.77 -5.88
N ALA A 38 15.30 -23.22 -4.81
CA ALA A 38 14.65 -23.14 -3.51
C ALA A 38 13.36 -22.30 -3.59
N ILE A 39 13.39 -21.12 -4.22
CA ILE A 39 12.21 -20.27 -4.43
C ILE A 39 11.13 -21.04 -5.21
N LYS A 40 11.50 -21.74 -6.30
CA LYS A 40 10.56 -22.54 -7.08
C LYS A 40 9.97 -23.71 -6.28
N LYS A 41 10.75 -24.33 -5.41
CA LYS A 41 10.29 -25.42 -4.53
C LYS A 41 9.26 -24.92 -3.51
N VAL A 42 9.43 -23.72 -2.96
CA VAL A 42 8.46 -23.09 -2.04
C VAL A 42 7.43 -22.22 -2.73
N LYS A 43 7.31 -22.28 -4.07
CA LYS A 43 6.30 -21.57 -4.87
C LYS A 43 4.88 -21.61 -4.27
N PRO A 44 4.38 -22.73 -3.73
CA PRO A 44 3.06 -22.74 -3.11
C PRO A 44 2.88 -21.67 -2.03
N GLN A 45 3.91 -21.35 -1.25
CA GLN A 45 3.83 -20.33 -0.18
C GLN A 45 3.64 -18.92 -0.75
N TYR A 46 4.30 -18.59 -1.86
CA TYR A 46 4.14 -17.30 -2.55
C TYR A 46 2.77 -17.13 -3.24
N LEU A 47 2.07 -18.24 -3.50
CA LEU A 47 0.79 -18.22 -4.22
C LEU A 47 -0.41 -18.57 -3.32
N HIS A 48 -0.15 -19.09 -2.12
CA HIS A 48 -1.19 -19.52 -1.20
C HIS A 48 -1.96 -18.31 -0.68
N PHE A 49 -3.28 -18.36 -0.81
CA PHE A 49 -4.16 -17.23 -0.49
C PHE A 49 -3.94 -16.69 0.92
N ASP A 50 -3.91 -17.54 1.95
CA ASP A 50 -3.77 -17.08 3.33
C ASP A 50 -2.40 -16.47 3.61
N THR A 51 -1.35 -16.98 2.97
CA THR A 51 0.02 -16.47 3.14
C THR A 51 0.14 -15.09 2.51
N VAL A 52 -0.35 -14.94 1.28
CA VAL A 52 -0.40 -13.65 0.59
C VAL A 52 -1.27 -12.65 1.35
N LYS A 53 -2.45 -13.09 1.81
CA LYS A 53 -3.36 -12.26 2.60
C LYS A 53 -2.69 -11.78 3.89
N GLN A 54 -2.00 -12.66 4.62
CA GLN A 54 -1.29 -12.29 5.84
C GLN A 54 -0.18 -11.26 5.57
N SER A 55 0.61 -11.46 4.50
CA SER A 55 1.63 -10.49 4.08
C SER A 55 1.02 -9.14 3.71
N ILE A 56 -0.10 -9.12 2.98
CA ILE A 56 -0.82 -7.88 2.65
C ILE A 56 -1.38 -7.21 3.92
N GLU A 57 -2.00 -7.97 4.82
CA GLU A 57 -2.54 -7.44 6.08
C GLU A 57 -1.45 -6.80 6.93
N ARG A 58 -0.30 -7.48 7.02
CA ARG A 58 0.88 -6.95 7.71
C ARG A 58 1.37 -5.65 7.08
N ALA A 59 1.55 -5.61 5.76
CA ALA A 59 2.04 -4.43 5.04
C ALA A 59 1.06 -3.24 5.13
N PHE A 60 -0.25 -3.49 5.10
CA PHE A 60 -1.27 -2.44 5.01
C PHE A 60 -1.70 -1.89 6.37
N TYR A 61 -1.63 -2.69 7.44
CA TYR A 61 -2.27 -2.37 8.70
C TYR A 61 -1.37 -2.51 9.93
N GLU A 62 -0.49 -3.52 9.97
CA GLU A 62 0.30 -3.84 11.15
C GLU A 62 1.67 -3.16 11.17
N GLU A 63 2.20 -2.76 10.02
CA GLU A 63 3.46 -2.05 9.91
C GLU A 63 3.43 -0.75 10.73
N LYS A 64 4.48 -0.51 11.53
CA LYS A 64 4.53 0.62 12.47
C LYS A 64 4.82 1.92 11.75
N ASP A 65 5.63 1.83 10.70
CA ASP A 65 5.96 2.94 9.83
C ASP A 65 4.72 3.30 8.97
N LEU A 66 4.27 4.55 9.11
CA LEU A 66 3.09 5.05 8.40
C LEU A 66 3.33 5.12 6.89
N ASP A 67 4.49 5.63 6.47
CA ASP A 67 4.83 5.80 5.07
C ASP A 67 4.89 4.43 4.38
N ARG A 68 5.46 3.42 5.04
CA ARG A 68 5.41 2.04 4.54
C ARG A 68 3.98 1.55 4.35
N ARG A 69 3.08 1.77 5.31
CA ARG A 69 1.66 1.35 5.17
C ARG A 69 0.97 2.09 4.03
N VAL A 70 1.17 3.40 3.94
CA VAL A 70 0.55 4.26 2.93
C VAL A 70 1.04 3.87 1.55
N LEU A 71 2.35 3.86 1.32
CA LEU A 71 2.96 3.50 0.05
C LEU A 71 2.69 2.05 -0.34
N SER A 72 2.64 1.11 0.62
CA SER A 72 2.30 -0.28 0.32
C SER A 72 0.91 -0.40 -0.30
N LYS A 73 -0.07 0.32 0.27
CA LYS A 73 -1.42 0.39 -0.29
C LYS A 73 -1.44 1.06 -1.67
N ILE A 74 -0.74 2.18 -1.84
CA ILE A 74 -0.71 2.88 -3.14
C ILE A 74 -0.10 1.98 -4.21
N ILE A 75 1.09 1.43 -3.96
CA ILE A 75 1.82 0.57 -4.90
C ILE A 75 0.98 -0.63 -5.31
N ILE A 76 0.47 -1.40 -4.34
CA ILE A 76 -0.25 -2.64 -4.64
C ILE A 76 -1.67 -2.35 -5.12
N ALA A 77 -2.47 -1.67 -4.29
CA ALA A 77 -3.91 -1.61 -4.48
C ALA A 77 -4.37 -0.52 -5.46
N ASN A 78 -3.61 0.56 -5.62
CA ASN A 78 -4.00 1.68 -6.49
C ASN A 78 -3.27 1.73 -7.82
N ILE A 79 -2.06 1.15 -7.91
CA ILE A 79 -1.26 1.15 -9.13
C ILE A 79 -1.23 -0.24 -9.72
N LEU A 80 -0.53 -1.19 -9.10
CA LEU A 80 -0.25 -2.47 -9.74
C LEU A 80 -1.51 -3.29 -10.06
N LEU A 81 -2.56 -3.23 -9.24
CA LEU A 81 -3.84 -3.90 -9.56
C LEU A 81 -4.56 -3.34 -10.79
N GLU A 82 -4.30 -2.08 -11.15
CA GLU A 82 -4.89 -1.42 -12.34
C GLU A 82 -4.03 -1.62 -13.60
N GLU A 83 -2.78 -2.08 -13.44
CA GLU A 83 -1.88 -2.30 -14.57
C GLU A 83 -2.11 -3.65 -15.25
N VAL A 84 -2.02 -3.65 -16.58
CA VAL A 84 -2.09 -4.87 -17.37
C VAL A 84 -0.92 -5.79 -17.00
N GLY A 85 -1.24 -7.00 -16.53
CA GLY A 85 -0.24 -7.97 -16.11
C GLY A 85 0.34 -7.73 -14.71
N PHE A 86 -0.16 -6.73 -13.98
CA PHE A 86 0.18 -6.44 -12.59
C PHE A 86 1.67 -6.15 -12.35
N ALA A 87 2.34 -5.55 -13.35
CA ALA A 87 3.78 -5.33 -13.34
C ALA A 87 4.16 -4.00 -13.99
N LEU A 88 5.18 -3.35 -13.42
CA LEU A 88 5.76 -2.11 -13.94
C LEU A 88 7.28 -2.07 -13.73
N PRO A 89 8.03 -1.43 -14.64
CA PRO A 89 9.40 -1.02 -14.36
C PRO A 89 9.49 -0.12 -13.12
N ALA A 90 10.55 -0.30 -12.34
CA ALA A 90 10.79 0.41 -11.08
C ALA A 90 10.66 1.94 -11.18
N ASN A 91 11.24 2.54 -12.21
CA ASN A 91 11.19 3.98 -12.47
C ASN A 91 9.77 4.47 -12.79
N LEU A 92 9.02 3.71 -13.59
CA LEU A 92 7.65 4.05 -13.94
C LEU A 92 6.70 3.89 -12.75
N LEU A 93 6.94 2.89 -11.89
CA LEU A 93 6.21 2.74 -10.64
C LEU A 93 6.40 3.96 -9.74
N GLU A 94 7.65 4.40 -9.55
CA GLU A 94 7.98 5.59 -8.74
C GLU A 94 7.29 6.85 -9.28
N GLU A 95 7.26 7.03 -10.60
CA GLU A 95 6.55 8.14 -11.25
C GLU A 95 5.04 8.07 -11.04
N LYS A 96 4.42 6.91 -11.27
CA LYS A 96 2.98 6.71 -11.07
C LYS A 96 2.54 6.90 -9.63
N VAL A 97 3.37 6.53 -8.64
CA VAL A 97 3.08 6.79 -7.22
C VAL A 97 3.02 8.29 -6.97
N ILE A 98 4.03 9.03 -7.40
CA ILE A 98 4.10 10.48 -7.19
C ILE A 98 2.96 11.20 -7.93
N GLU A 99 2.61 10.75 -9.13
CA GLU A 99 1.48 11.27 -9.91
C GLU A 99 0.15 10.99 -9.21
N PHE A 100 -0.07 9.77 -8.71
CA PHE A 100 -1.26 9.40 -7.95
C PHE A 100 -1.42 10.30 -6.71
N GLU A 101 -0.35 10.50 -5.95
CA GLU A 101 -0.34 11.35 -4.77
C GLU A 101 -0.68 12.80 -5.10
N ARG A 102 -0.08 13.36 -6.16
CA ARG A 102 -0.38 14.70 -6.64
C ARG A 102 -1.84 14.83 -7.06
N ASN A 103 -2.34 13.89 -7.86
CA ASN A 103 -3.73 13.87 -8.30
C ASN A 103 -4.71 13.83 -7.11
N MET A 104 -4.37 13.12 -6.03
CA MET A 104 -5.19 13.09 -4.83
C MET A 104 -5.19 14.43 -4.08
N ILE A 105 -4.06 15.13 -4.05
CA ILE A 105 -3.96 16.48 -3.49
C ILE A 105 -4.78 17.47 -4.30
N ASP A 106 -4.61 17.48 -5.62
CA ASP A 106 -5.33 18.39 -6.52
C ASP A 106 -6.85 18.17 -6.40
N LYS A 107 -7.31 16.92 -6.47
CA LYS A 107 -8.72 16.57 -6.27
C LYS A 107 -9.25 16.97 -4.90
N SER A 108 -8.44 16.88 -3.84
CA SER A 108 -8.88 17.26 -2.50
C SER A 108 -9.07 18.78 -2.35
N ASN A 109 -8.37 19.57 -3.16
CA ASN A 109 -8.52 21.02 -3.19
C ASN A 109 -9.75 21.45 -4.01
N GLU A 110 -10.10 20.68 -5.05
CA GLU A 110 -11.23 20.97 -5.95
C GLU A 110 -12.57 20.48 -5.42
N ILE A 111 -12.62 19.30 -4.82
CA ILE A 111 -13.86 18.60 -4.45
C ILE A 111 -14.23 18.94 -3.02
N ASP A 112 -15.44 19.42 -2.75
CA ASP A 112 -15.94 19.57 -1.38
C ASP A 112 -16.60 18.30 -0.84
N THR A 113 -16.74 18.22 0.49
CA THR A 113 -17.34 17.04 1.14
C THR A 113 -18.77 16.76 0.68
N TYR A 114 -19.51 17.78 0.25
CA TYR A 114 -20.85 17.60 -0.31
C TYR A 114 -20.84 17.06 -1.75
N ASP A 115 -19.79 17.34 -2.53
CA ASP A 115 -19.62 16.81 -3.90
C ASP A 115 -19.39 15.30 -3.86
N LEU A 116 -18.66 14.81 -2.86
CA LEU A 116 -18.51 13.36 -2.59
C LEU A 116 -19.85 12.70 -2.27
N ALA A 117 -20.74 13.42 -1.57
CA ALA A 117 -22.02 12.91 -1.12
C ALA A 117 -23.18 13.10 -2.11
N GLY A 118 -22.97 13.87 -3.18
CA GLY A 118 -23.98 14.30 -4.15
C GLY A 118 -25.01 15.32 -3.62
N SER A 119 -25.24 15.38 -2.30
CA SER A 119 -26.17 16.34 -1.67
C SER A 119 -25.89 16.51 -0.18
N LYS A 120 -25.99 17.75 0.32
CA LYS A 120 -25.85 18.08 1.76
C LYS A 120 -26.95 17.48 2.65
N LYS A 121 -28.05 16.99 2.07
CA LYS A 121 -29.17 16.38 2.81
C LYS A 121 -29.12 14.85 2.81
N SER A 122 -28.10 14.24 2.19
CA SER A 122 -28.02 12.78 2.13
C SER A 122 -27.48 12.21 3.44
N ASP A 123 -27.93 11.00 3.79
CA ASP A 123 -27.38 10.26 4.93
C ASP A 123 -25.86 10.01 4.74
N HIS A 124 -25.41 9.90 3.49
CA HIS A 124 -24.01 9.72 3.16
C HIS A 124 -23.16 10.95 3.51
N TYR A 125 -23.68 12.16 3.33
CA TYR A 125 -23.01 13.39 3.76
C TYR A 125 -22.81 13.41 5.28
N SER A 126 -23.86 13.09 6.04
CA SER A 126 -23.79 12.97 7.50
C SER A 126 -22.77 11.93 7.96
N ASN A 127 -22.70 10.79 7.25
CA ASN A 127 -21.70 9.75 7.50
C ASN A 127 -20.27 10.24 7.21
N LEU A 128 -20.06 10.98 6.11
CA LEU A 128 -18.76 11.55 5.76
C LEU A 128 -18.30 12.59 6.78
N GLU A 129 -19.19 13.47 7.25
CA GLU A 129 -18.86 14.46 8.29
C GLU A 129 -18.53 13.78 9.62
N LEU A 130 -19.33 12.80 10.06
CA LEU A 130 -19.03 12.02 11.27
C LEU A 130 -17.67 11.33 11.15
N TYR A 131 -17.40 10.70 10.01
CA TYR A 131 -16.13 10.02 9.77
C TYR A 131 -14.96 10.99 9.73
N LYS A 132 -15.12 12.16 9.10
CA LYS A 132 -14.11 13.22 9.06
C LYS A 132 -13.75 13.69 10.47
N PHE A 133 -14.75 13.87 11.34
CA PHE A 133 -14.52 14.21 12.75
C PHE A 133 -13.74 13.10 13.49
N VAL A 134 -14.17 11.84 13.37
CA VAL A 134 -13.45 10.73 14.02
C VAL A 134 -12.02 10.61 13.48
N LEU A 135 -11.84 10.82 12.17
CA LEU A 135 -10.54 10.81 11.52
C LEU A 135 -9.65 11.95 12.03
N SER A 136 -10.18 13.17 12.20
CA SER A 136 -9.38 14.28 12.76
C SER A 136 -8.92 13.98 14.18
N VAL A 137 -9.81 13.45 15.04
CA VAL A 137 -9.48 13.04 16.41
C VAL A 137 -8.39 11.95 16.41
N ALA A 138 -8.50 10.97 15.52
CA ALA A 138 -7.49 9.91 15.41
C ALA A 138 -6.09 10.43 15.00
N TRP A 139 -6.00 11.62 14.42
CA TRP A 139 -4.73 12.26 14.04
C TRP A 139 -4.22 13.28 15.06
N GLU A 140 -5.03 13.72 16.03
CA GLU A 140 -4.65 14.71 17.04
C GLU A 140 -3.47 14.26 17.91
N HIS A 141 -3.35 12.95 18.16
CA HIS A 141 -2.24 12.40 18.92
C HIS A 141 -1.04 12.06 18.03
N LYS A 142 0.01 12.89 18.12
CA LYS A 142 1.34 12.66 17.52
C LYS A 142 1.39 12.57 15.99
N ASN A 143 0.37 13.04 15.27
CA ASN A 143 0.30 12.97 13.80
C ASN A 143 0.59 11.55 13.26
N THR A 144 0.18 10.52 14.00
CA THR A 144 0.33 9.12 13.59
C THR A 144 -0.88 8.34 14.03
N LYS A 145 -1.13 7.21 13.35
CA LYS A 145 -2.19 6.27 13.71
C LYS A 145 -1.55 4.96 14.10
N SER A 146 -1.79 4.51 15.32
CA SER A 146 -1.46 3.15 15.74
C SER A 146 -2.16 2.11 14.86
N PRO A 147 -1.66 0.86 14.79
CA PRO A 147 -2.35 -0.23 14.12
C PRO A 147 -3.81 -0.42 14.59
N ASP A 148 -4.07 -0.22 15.88
CA ASP A 148 -5.40 -0.35 16.47
C ASP A 148 -6.36 0.74 16.01
N GLU A 149 -5.92 2.01 15.99
CA GLU A 149 -6.69 3.13 15.46
C GLU A 149 -6.97 2.95 13.96
N ALA A 150 -5.97 2.50 13.20
CA ALA A 150 -6.15 2.20 11.77
C ALA A 150 -7.19 1.09 11.56
N ASN A 151 -7.21 0.07 12.42
CA ASN A 151 -8.20 -1.00 12.36
C ASN A 151 -9.60 -0.52 12.77
N LEU A 152 -9.71 0.35 13.80
CA LEU A 152 -10.98 0.97 14.20
C LEU A 152 -11.54 1.82 13.06
N LEU A 153 -10.74 2.70 12.47
CA LEU A 153 -11.12 3.53 11.32
C LEU A 153 -11.55 2.69 10.13
N ARG A 154 -10.89 1.55 9.87
CA ARG A 154 -11.28 0.60 8.81
C ARG A 154 -12.66 -0.01 9.07
N ARG A 155 -12.94 -0.44 10.30
CA ARG A 155 -14.24 -1.01 10.68
C ARG A 155 -15.35 0.05 10.61
N LEU A 156 -15.06 1.26 11.09
CA LEU A 156 -15.98 2.40 11.02
C LEU A 156 -16.28 2.77 9.56
N ARG A 157 -15.24 2.90 8.72
CA ARG A 157 -15.37 3.17 7.28
C ARG A 157 -16.33 2.19 6.61
N LYS A 158 -16.14 0.88 6.85
CA LYS A 158 -17.02 -0.17 6.31
C LYS A 158 -18.46 -0.02 6.78
N ARG A 159 -18.67 0.27 8.07
CA ARG A 159 -20.01 0.47 8.65
C ARG A 159 -20.73 1.68 8.05
N LEU A 160 -20.00 2.76 7.80
CA LEU A 160 -20.52 4.00 7.23
C LEU A 160 -20.58 3.97 5.68
N LYS A 161 -20.18 2.85 5.05
CA LYS A 161 -20.11 2.68 3.58
C LYS A 161 -19.25 3.72 2.88
N ILE A 162 -18.24 4.24 3.57
CA ILE A 162 -17.27 5.19 2.99
C ILE A 162 -16.24 4.40 2.19
N THR A 163 -15.96 4.83 0.97
CA THR A 163 -15.00 4.22 0.06
C THR A 163 -13.55 4.52 0.48
N GLU A 164 -12.58 3.75 -0.01
CA GLU A 164 -11.17 4.08 0.26
C GLU A 164 -10.79 5.42 -0.41
N TYR A 165 -11.37 5.73 -1.59
CA TYR A 165 -11.18 7.01 -2.27
C TYR A 165 -11.63 8.20 -1.41
N GLU A 166 -12.86 8.16 -0.88
CA GLU A 166 -13.38 9.21 0.01
C GLU A 166 -12.54 9.32 1.28
N HIS A 167 -12.14 8.20 1.88
CA HIS A 167 -11.22 8.20 3.01
C HIS A 167 -9.93 8.97 2.69
N ARG A 168 -9.31 8.70 1.54
CA ARG A 168 -8.09 9.41 1.13
C ARG A 168 -8.33 10.90 0.90
N ILE A 169 -9.41 11.29 0.22
CA ILE A 169 -9.76 12.71 0.04
C ILE A 169 -9.92 13.40 1.39
N LEU A 170 -10.57 12.76 2.36
CA LEU A 170 -10.73 13.31 3.71
C LEU A 170 -9.40 13.41 4.45
N GLU A 171 -8.51 12.42 4.35
CA GLU A 171 -7.16 12.51 4.93
C GLU A 171 -6.33 13.64 4.32
N THR A 172 -6.38 13.80 3.00
CA THR A 172 -5.67 14.87 2.30
C THR A 172 -6.20 16.24 2.69
N LYS A 173 -7.54 16.41 2.82
CA LYS A 173 -8.14 17.65 3.34
C LYS A 173 -7.70 17.98 4.77
N LEU A 174 -7.34 16.98 5.57
CA LEU A 174 -6.80 17.17 6.93
C LEU A 174 -5.29 17.45 6.94
N GLY A 175 -4.63 17.49 5.78
CA GLY A 175 -3.17 17.67 5.70
C GLY A 175 -2.39 16.42 6.11
N LYS A 176 -2.99 15.22 6.00
CA LYS A 176 -2.43 13.96 6.55
C LYS A 176 -2.11 12.90 5.48
N PHE A 177 -2.33 13.19 4.21
CA PHE A 177 -2.05 12.27 3.11
C PHE A 177 -1.45 13.01 1.92
N PRO A 178 -0.41 12.48 1.25
CA PRO A 178 0.20 11.16 1.47
C PRO A 178 1.15 11.12 2.68
N LYS A 179 1.78 12.24 3.02
CA LYS A 179 2.47 12.47 4.30
C LYS A 179 1.84 13.65 5.05
N ALA A 180 2.38 13.96 6.23
CA ALA A 180 2.06 15.18 6.94
C ALA A 180 2.23 16.40 6.04
N ASN A 181 1.33 17.37 6.18
CA ASN A 181 1.25 18.59 5.37
C ASN A 181 1.03 18.33 3.87
N ASN A 182 0.53 17.14 3.51
CA ASN A 182 0.34 16.70 2.12
C ASN A 182 1.63 16.71 1.29
N GLU A 183 2.79 16.51 1.94
CA GLU A 183 4.06 16.39 1.23
C GLU A 183 4.11 15.09 0.42
N LEU A 184 4.53 15.18 -0.84
CA LEU A 184 4.72 14.00 -1.70
C LEU A 184 5.86 13.13 -1.18
N HIS A 185 5.75 11.82 -1.39
CA HIS A 185 6.89 10.94 -1.18
C HIS A 185 7.96 11.16 -2.25
N THR A 186 9.21 10.98 -1.86
CA THR A 186 10.35 10.98 -2.77
C THR A 186 10.49 9.64 -3.47
N ARG A 187 11.13 9.63 -4.65
CA ARG A 187 11.46 8.38 -5.36
C ARG A 187 12.24 7.38 -4.49
N THR A 188 13.12 7.88 -3.62
CA THR A 188 13.88 7.06 -2.68
C THR A 188 13.00 6.41 -1.62
N GLU A 189 11.99 7.12 -1.09
CA GLU A 189 11.02 6.55 -0.14
C GLU A 189 10.18 5.46 -0.82
N VAL A 190 9.65 5.73 -2.01
CA VAL A 190 8.90 4.76 -2.80
C VAL A 190 9.74 3.51 -3.09
N SER A 191 10.99 3.70 -3.51
CA SER A 191 11.94 2.62 -3.77
C SER A 191 12.19 1.78 -2.52
N ARG A 192 12.41 2.41 -1.35
CA ARG A 192 12.56 1.68 -0.08
C ARG A 192 11.35 0.82 0.26
N VAL A 193 10.13 1.32 0.06
CA VAL A 193 8.91 0.54 0.32
C VAL A 193 8.74 -0.57 -0.71
N ARG A 194 9.09 -0.36 -1.98
CA ARG A 194 9.13 -1.43 -2.99
C ARG A 194 10.04 -2.57 -2.56
N LEU A 195 11.27 -2.27 -2.10
CA LEU A 195 12.21 -3.30 -1.63
C LEU A 195 11.66 -4.01 -0.39
N TYR A 196 11.00 -3.29 0.51
CA TYR A 196 10.31 -3.88 1.66
C TYR A 196 9.22 -4.88 1.21
N LEU A 197 8.35 -4.50 0.27
CA LEU A 197 7.32 -5.38 -0.28
C LEU A 197 7.91 -6.61 -0.99
N GLN A 198 9.06 -6.45 -1.66
CA GLN A 198 9.80 -7.57 -2.25
C GLN A 198 10.31 -8.54 -1.17
N SER A 199 10.81 -8.02 -0.04
CA SER A 199 11.23 -8.87 1.09
C SER A 199 10.10 -9.64 1.77
N MET A 200 8.85 -9.17 1.59
CA MET A 200 7.64 -9.85 2.04
C MET A 200 7.09 -10.85 1.02
N GLY A 201 7.75 -11.02 -0.13
CA GLY A 201 7.31 -11.90 -1.20
C GLY A 201 6.10 -11.40 -1.98
N LEU A 202 5.74 -10.11 -1.82
CA LEU A 202 4.57 -9.50 -2.47
C LEU A 202 4.87 -8.93 -3.85
N LEU A 203 6.13 -8.59 -4.12
CA LEU A 203 6.64 -8.10 -5.40
C LEU A 203 7.87 -8.90 -5.81
N MET A 204 8.11 -9.05 -7.12
CA MET A 204 9.32 -9.67 -7.68
C MET A 204 10.18 -8.63 -8.40
#